data_AF-A0A014MB15-F1
#
_entry.id   AF-A0A014MB15-F1
#
_cell.length_a   1.000
_cell.length_b   1.000
_cell.length_c   1.000
_cell.angle_alpha   90.00
_cell.angle_beta   90.00
_cell.angle_gamma   90.00
#
_symmetry.space_group_name_H-M   'P 1'
#
loop_
_entity.id
_entity.type
_entity.pdbx_description
1 polymer ?
#
loop_
_entity_poly.entity_id
_entity_poly.type
_entity_poly.pdbx_seq_one_letter_code
_entity_poly.pdbx_strand_id
1 'polypeptide(L)'
;MLVCDGLSALPDAVANVWPQTVVQRCVVHLIRQSLRYASRRDWPEVTADLKPVYTVVNEAQARERLDEFDAKWGHKYGSIATVWQRAWSEFVPFLAFPDAIREVVYATKELAMERTRRAGRPNARRGRAGLPRRRTGVRPRRRSPRSRR
;
A
#
# COMPACT_ATOMS: atom_id res chain seq x y z
N MET A 1 -15.96 1.51 8.13
CA MET A 1 -14.68 0.92 7.70
C MET A 1 -14.04 1.84 6.68
N LEU A 2 -12.72 1.99 6.74
CA LEU A 2 -11.93 2.81 5.83
C LEU A 2 -10.87 1.92 5.15
N VAL A 3 -10.75 2.01 3.83
CA VAL A 3 -9.79 1.22 3.04
C VAL A 3 -8.63 2.11 2.58
N CYS A 4 -7.41 1.77 2.97
CA CYS A 4 -6.24 2.62 2.77
C CYS A 4 -5.12 1.93 1.97
N ASP A 5 -4.30 2.76 1.32
CA ASP A 5 -3.12 2.38 0.55
C ASP A 5 -1.83 2.29 1.37
N GLY A 6 -1.92 2.46 2.70
CA GLY A 6 -0.89 2.09 3.68
C GLY A 6 -0.03 3.24 4.16
N LEU A 7 -0.59 4.45 4.20
CA LEU A 7 0.04 5.57 4.88
C LEU A 7 0.19 5.25 6.38
N SER A 8 1.43 5.25 6.86
CA SER A 8 1.77 4.80 8.21
C SER A 8 1.12 5.63 9.33
N ALA A 9 0.85 6.92 9.12
CA ALA A 9 0.23 7.79 10.12
C ALA A 9 -1.31 7.85 10.02
N LEU A 10 -1.89 7.26 8.99
CA LEU A 10 -3.32 7.35 8.74
C LEU A 10 -4.16 6.54 9.74
N PRO A 11 -3.77 5.30 10.14
CA PRO A 11 -4.49 4.56 11.16
C PRO A 11 -4.64 5.33 12.48
N ASP A 12 -3.55 5.92 12.97
CA ASP A 12 -3.56 6.71 14.22
C ASP A 12 -4.45 7.95 14.12
N ALA A 13 -4.38 8.66 12.99
CA ALA A 13 -5.22 9.83 12.75
C ALA A 13 -6.72 9.47 12.71
N VAL A 14 -7.06 8.35 12.07
CA VAL A 14 -8.44 7.87 11.97
C VAL A 14 -8.95 7.38 13.33
N ALA A 15 -8.13 6.65 14.09
CA ALA A 15 -8.49 6.20 15.43
C ALA A 15 -8.80 7.37 16.39
N ASN A 16 -8.12 8.50 16.21
CA ASN A 16 -8.35 9.71 17.00
C ASN A 16 -9.71 10.38 16.67
N VAL A 17 -10.06 10.51 15.39
CA VAL A 17 -11.30 11.21 14.97
C VAL A 17 -12.52 10.29 14.96
N TRP A 18 -12.34 9.02 14.56
CA TRP A 18 -13.40 8.03 14.41
C TRP A 18 -12.98 6.69 15.04
N PRO A 19 -13.05 6.56 16.39
CA PRO A 19 -12.52 5.40 17.11
C PRO A 19 -13.21 4.07 16.78
N GLN A 20 -14.44 4.12 16.25
CA GLN A 20 -15.19 2.93 15.82
C GLN A 20 -14.87 2.48 14.39
N THR A 21 -14.00 3.21 13.66
CA THR A 21 -13.67 2.88 12.28
C THR A 21 -12.58 1.82 12.22
N VAL A 22 -12.92 0.66 11.66
CA VAL A 22 -11.93 -0.34 11.24
C VAL A 22 -11.15 0.20 10.03
N VAL A 23 -9.83 0.30 10.17
CA VAL A 23 -8.89 0.64 9.09
C VAL A 23 -8.42 -0.65 8.44
N GLN A 24 -8.54 -0.71 7.11
CA GLN A 24 -8.17 -1.87 6.32
C GLN A 24 -7.09 -1.53 5.30
N ARG A 25 -6.05 -2.35 5.28
CA ARG A 25 -5.03 -2.37 4.23
C ARG A 25 -5.65 -2.93 2.97
N CYS A 26 -5.77 -2.09 1.95
CA CYS A 26 -6.29 -2.50 0.65
C CYS A 26 -5.43 -3.60 0.03
N VAL A 27 -5.97 -4.82 -0.15
CA VAL A 27 -5.25 -5.98 -0.71
C VAL A 27 -4.65 -5.67 -2.09
N VAL A 28 -5.36 -4.88 -2.88
CA VAL A 28 -4.93 -4.35 -4.17
C VAL A 28 -3.62 -3.57 -4.07
N HIS A 29 -3.49 -2.70 -3.08
CA HIS A 29 -2.27 -1.94 -2.83
C HIS A 29 -1.18 -2.82 -2.22
N LEU A 30 -1.55 -3.78 -1.37
CA LEU A 30 -0.61 -4.72 -0.75
C LEU A 30 0.08 -5.61 -1.80
N ILE A 31 -0.67 -6.15 -2.77
CA ILE A 31 -0.10 -6.90 -3.91
C ILE A 31 0.80 -5.97 -4.76
N ARG A 32 0.36 -4.74 -5.06
CA ARG A 32 1.18 -3.79 -5.83
C ARG A 32 2.47 -3.42 -5.12
N GLN A 33 2.45 -3.32 -3.79
CA GLN A 33 3.63 -3.09 -2.97
C GLN A 33 4.56 -4.31 -3.01
N SER A 34 4.00 -5.52 -2.90
CA SER A 34 4.74 -6.79 -2.99
C SER A 34 5.53 -6.91 -4.30
N LEU A 35 4.88 -6.62 -5.43
CA LEU A 35 5.51 -6.72 -6.75
C LEU A 35 6.66 -5.72 -6.99
N ARG A 36 6.85 -4.73 -6.12
CA ARG A 36 8.03 -3.84 -6.18
C ARG A 36 9.32 -4.57 -5.82
N TYR A 37 9.22 -5.67 -5.06
CA TYR A 37 10.36 -6.47 -4.62
C TYR A 37 10.63 -7.66 -5.55
N ALA A 38 9.71 -7.96 -6.48
CA ALA A 38 9.85 -9.07 -7.43
C ALA A 38 10.29 -8.58 -8.82
N SER A 39 11.08 -9.41 -9.51
CA SER A 39 11.38 -9.20 -10.94
C SER A 39 10.11 -9.29 -11.78
N ARG A 40 10.00 -8.45 -12.81
CA ARG A 40 8.84 -8.47 -13.74
C ARG A 40 8.62 -9.82 -14.41
N ARG A 41 9.68 -10.61 -14.62
CA ARG A 41 9.61 -11.96 -15.19
C ARG A 41 8.77 -12.89 -14.32
N ASP A 42 8.88 -12.73 -13.00
CA ASP A 42 8.26 -13.63 -12.03
C ASP A 42 6.91 -13.08 -11.54
N TRP A 43 6.51 -11.88 -11.97
CA TRP A 43 5.23 -11.29 -11.55
C TRP A 43 4.03 -12.21 -11.76
N PRO A 44 3.85 -12.88 -12.92
CA PRO A 44 2.69 -13.75 -13.11
C PRO A 44 2.63 -14.86 -12.05
N GLU A 45 3.74 -15.53 -11.79
CA GLU A 45 3.84 -16.63 -10.84
C GLU A 45 3.68 -16.14 -9.40
N VAL A 46 4.39 -15.08 -9.02
CA VAL A 46 4.27 -14.47 -7.68
C VAL A 46 2.84 -14.00 -7.42
N THR A 47 2.14 -13.42 -8.41
CA THR A 47 0.73 -13.06 -8.22
C THR A 47 -0.20 -14.25 -8.11
N ALA A 48 0.07 -15.34 -8.83
CA ALA A 48 -0.71 -16.56 -8.74
C ALA A 48 -0.56 -17.20 -7.36
N ASP A 49 0.67 -17.26 -6.84
CA ASP A 49 0.95 -17.83 -5.52
C ASP A 49 0.48 -16.93 -4.36
N LEU A 50 0.41 -15.61 -4.55
CA LEU A 50 -0.19 -14.70 -3.57
C LEU A 50 -1.72 -14.76 -3.55
N LYS A 51 -2.37 -15.20 -4.64
CA LYS A 51 -3.83 -15.22 -4.74
C LYS A 51 -4.50 -16.02 -3.62
N PRO A 52 -4.07 -17.26 -3.33
CA PRO A 52 -4.58 -18.02 -2.20
C PRO A 52 -4.57 -17.29 -0.86
N VAL A 53 -3.60 -16.42 -0.59
CA VAL A 53 -3.47 -15.70 0.69
C VAL A 53 -4.71 -14.85 0.99
N TYR A 54 -5.35 -14.29 -0.03
CA TYR A 54 -6.49 -13.39 0.14
C TYR A 54 -7.82 -13.94 -0.36
N THR A 55 -7.87 -15.18 -0.85
CA THR A 55 -9.11 -15.83 -1.31
C THR A 55 -9.62 -16.92 -0.35
N VAL A 56 -8.76 -17.44 0.54
CA VAL A 56 -9.16 -18.44 1.55
C VAL A 56 -10.19 -17.90 2.55
N VAL A 57 -10.89 -18.81 3.23
CA VAL A 57 -12.11 -18.48 3.99
C VAL A 57 -11.82 -17.78 5.31
N ASN A 58 -10.69 -18.07 5.96
CA ASN A 58 -10.38 -17.54 7.29
C ASN A 58 -8.91 -17.15 7.43
N GLU A 59 -8.62 -16.43 8.52
CA GLU A 59 -7.28 -15.92 8.83
C GLU A 59 -6.22 -17.03 9.00
N ALA A 60 -6.57 -18.15 9.62
CA ALA A 60 -5.63 -19.25 9.85
C ALA A 60 -5.16 -19.86 8.51
N GLN A 61 -6.09 -20.09 7.59
CA GLN A 61 -5.75 -20.54 6.23
C GLN A 61 -4.95 -19.47 5.49
N ALA A 62 -5.27 -18.18 5.65
CA ALA A 62 -4.49 -17.11 5.01
C ALA A 62 -3.05 -17.09 5.51
N ARG A 63 -2.84 -17.37 6.81
CA ARG A 63 -1.51 -17.48 7.41
C ARG A 63 -0.75 -18.65 6.79
N GLU A 64 -1.34 -19.84 6.74
CA GLU A 64 -0.72 -21.01 6.09
C GLU A 64 -0.31 -20.71 4.65
N ARG A 65 -1.19 -20.09 3.86
CA ARG A 65 -0.85 -19.72 2.47
C ARG A 65 0.27 -18.69 2.38
N LEU A 66 0.38 -17.79 3.34
CA LEU A 66 1.49 -16.84 3.38
C LEU A 66 2.81 -17.55 3.75
N ASP A 67 2.76 -18.54 4.64
CA ASP A 67 3.92 -19.32 5.04
C ASP A 67 4.39 -20.25 3.90
N GLU A 68 3.46 -20.89 3.17
CA GLU A 68 3.75 -21.62 1.93
C GLU A 68 4.39 -20.71 0.86
N PHE A 69 3.85 -19.51 0.70
CA PHE A 69 4.41 -18.51 -0.20
C PHE A 69 5.84 -18.14 0.20
N ASP A 70 6.11 -17.91 1.49
CA ASP A 70 7.45 -17.57 1.97
C ASP A 70 8.42 -18.75 1.89
N ALA A 71 7.96 -19.99 2.08
CA ALA A 71 8.78 -21.17 1.85
C ALA A 71 9.26 -21.25 0.40
N LYS A 72 8.38 -20.94 -0.57
CA LYS A 72 8.73 -20.94 -2.00
C LYS A 72 9.60 -19.75 -2.39
N TRP A 73 9.19 -18.54 -2.00
CA TRP A 73 9.77 -17.29 -2.52
C TRP A 73 10.71 -16.58 -1.56
N GLY A 74 10.74 -16.93 -0.28
CA GLY A 74 11.47 -16.21 0.77
C GLY A 74 12.96 -16.09 0.49
N HIS A 75 13.57 -17.13 -0.08
CA HIS A 75 14.98 -17.12 -0.47
C HIS A 75 15.32 -16.05 -1.52
N LYS A 76 14.37 -15.69 -2.39
CA LYS A 76 14.55 -14.74 -3.50
C LYS A 76 13.92 -13.37 -3.20
N TYR A 77 12.76 -13.38 -2.56
CA TYR A 77 11.85 -12.25 -2.36
C TYR A 77 11.30 -12.17 -0.92
N GLY A 78 12.07 -12.52 0.12
CA GLY A 78 11.61 -12.51 1.53
C GLY A 78 11.06 -11.17 2.04
N SER A 79 11.38 -10.05 1.38
CA SER A 79 10.75 -8.75 1.67
C SER A 79 9.23 -8.75 1.43
N ILE A 80 8.72 -9.61 0.54
CA ILE A 80 7.29 -9.73 0.27
C ILE A 80 6.57 -10.24 1.52
N ALA A 81 6.99 -11.37 2.09
CA ALA A 81 6.38 -11.90 3.31
C ALA A 81 6.42 -10.88 4.46
N THR A 82 7.56 -10.18 4.61
CA THR A 82 7.69 -9.10 5.61
C THR A 82 6.66 -7.98 5.42
N VAL A 83 6.36 -7.58 4.18
CA VAL A 83 5.34 -6.56 3.88
C VAL A 83 3.95 -7.03 4.31
N TRP A 84 3.60 -8.29 4.05
CA TRP A 84 2.32 -8.87 4.45
C TRP A 84 2.21 -9.02 5.96
N GLN A 85 3.28 -9.50 6.62
CA GLN A 85 3.34 -9.64 8.08
C GLN A 85 3.13 -8.28 8.78
N ARG A 86 3.79 -7.21 8.31
CA ARG A 86 3.63 -5.86 8.88
C ARG A 86 2.22 -5.30 8.70
N ALA A 87 1.57 -5.63 7.59
CA ALA A 87 0.23 -5.18 7.28
C ALA A 87 -0.87 -6.13 7.80
N TRP A 88 -0.52 -7.19 8.54
CA TRP A 88 -1.42 -8.30 8.80
C TRP A 88 -2.68 -7.88 9.55
N SER A 89 -2.55 -7.14 10.65
CA SER A 89 -3.67 -6.66 11.45
C SER A 89 -4.64 -5.78 10.65
N GLU A 90 -4.11 -4.97 9.73
CA GLU A 90 -4.92 -4.15 8.82
C GLU A 90 -5.46 -4.95 7.62
N PHE A 91 -4.85 -6.10 7.27
CA PHE A 91 -5.31 -6.97 6.20
C PHE A 91 -6.46 -7.87 6.65
N VAL A 92 -6.39 -8.47 7.84
CA VAL A 92 -7.38 -9.44 8.37
C VAL A 92 -8.83 -8.96 8.25
N PRO A 93 -9.19 -7.69 8.50
CA PRO A 93 -10.56 -7.20 8.29
C PRO A 93 -11.11 -7.44 6.89
N PHE A 94 -10.25 -7.56 5.86
CA PHE A 94 -10.65 -7.94 4.51
C PHE A 94 -11.25 -9.35 4.43
N LEU A 95 -10.72 -10.30 5.21
CA LEU A 95 -11.17 -11.69 5.21
C LEU A 95 -12.54 -11.87 5.89
N ALA A 96 -12.98 -10.90 6.69
CA ALA A 96 -14.32 -10.90 7.29
C ALA A 96 -15.44 -10.66 6.28
N PHE A 97 -15.13 -10.15 5.08
CA PHE A 97 -16.13 -10.00 4.03
C PHE A 97 -16.51 -11.33 3.38
N PRO A 98 -17.79 -11.54 3.03
CA PRO A 98 -18.21 -12.67 2.20
C PRO A 98 -17.43 -12.74 0.88
N ASP A 99 -17.25 -13.95 0.37
CA ASP A 99 -16.42 -14.20 -0.81
C ASP A 99 -16.83 -13.36 -2.03
N ALA A 100 -18.14 -13.28 -2.31
CA ALA A 100 -18.67 -12.46 -3.39
C ALA A 100 -18.29 -10.97 -3.28
N ILE A 101 -18.20 -10.42 -2.06
CA ILE A 101 -17.79 -9.03 -1.85
C ILE A 101 -16.27 -8.91 -2.07
N ARG A 102 -15.49 -9.86 -1.55
CA ARG A 102 -14.03 -9.87 -1.74
C ARG A 102 -13.68 -9.94 -3.22
N GLU A 103 -14.40 -10.78 -3.97
CA GLU A 103 -14.26 -10.88 -5.43
C GLU A 103 -14.49 -9.53 -6.09
N VAL A 104 -15.58 -8.82 -5.81
CA VAL A 104 -15.82 -7.48 -6.38
C VAL A 104 -14.68 -6.52 -6.05
N VAL A 105 -14.16 -6.55 -4.81
CA VAL A 105 -13.10 -5.65 -4.33
C VAL A 105 -11.77 -5.88 -5.04
N TYR A 106 -11.37 -7.13 -5.31
CA TYR A 106 -10.11 -7.40 -6.04
C TYR A 106 -10.30 -7.54 -7.56
N ALA A 107 -11.48 -7.91 -8.06
CA ALA A 107 -11.77 -8.09 -9.48
C ALA A 107 -11.90 -6.76 -10.23
N THR A 108 -12.43 -5.71 -9.58
CA THR A 108 -12.42 -4.35 -10.15
C THR A 108 -11.01 -3.87 -10.47
N LYS A 109 -9.99 -4.38 -9.77
CA LYS A 109 -8.58 -4.08 -10.04
C LYS A 109 -8.02 -4.87 -11.22
N GLU A 110 -8.45 -6.10 -11.50
CA GLU A 110 -8.01 -6.82 -12.72
C GLU A 110 -8.48 -6.06 -13.97
N LEU A 111 -9.76 -5.66 -14.02
CA LEU A 111 -10.29 -4.82 -15.09
C LEU A 111 -9.64 -3.42 -15.13
N ALA A 112 -9.39 -2.78 -13.99
CA ALA A 112 -8.71 -1.48 -13.95
C ALA A 112 -7.22 -1.56 -14.33
N MET A 113 -6.52 -2.65 -13.99
CA MET A 113 -5.13 -2.90 -14.41
C MET A 113 -5.05 -3.24 -15.89
N GLU A 114 -5.97 -4.03 -16.42
CA GLU A 114 -6.09 -4.29 -17.86
C GLU A 114 -6.32 -2.99 -18.64
N ARG A 115 -7.25 -2.14 -18.18
CA ARG A 115 -7.47 -0.80 -18.75
C ARG A 115 -6.22 0.08 -18.69
N THR A 116 -5.46 0.05 -17.60
CA THR A 116 -4.22 0.81 -17.46
C THR A 116 -3.10 0.26 -18.37
N ARG A 117 -3.05 -1.06 -18.60
CA ARG A 117 -2.12 -1.72 -19.52
C ARG A 117 -2.44 -1.38 -20.98
N ARG A 118 -3.72 -1.42 -21.37
CA ARG A 118 -4.20 -1.00 -22.70
C ARG A 118 -4.01 0.49 -22.96
N ALA A 119 -4.20 1.32 -21.93
CA ALA A 119 -4.07 2.77 -22.05
C ALA A 119 -2.62 3.26 -22.12
N GLY A 120 -1.62 2.37 -22.22
CA GLY A 120 -0.20 2.69 -22.49
C GLY A 120 0.30 3.92 -21.74
N ARG A 121 0.80 3.75 -20.50
CA ARG A 121 1.34 4.84 -19.65
C ARG A 121 1.88 6.03 -20.47
N PRO A 122 1.21 7.20 -20.52
CA PRO A 122 1.91 8.40 -20.90
C PRO A 122 3.01 8.57 -19.86
N ASN A 123 4.24 8.67 -20.35
CA ASN A 123 5.44 8.80 -19.53
C ASN A 123 5.41 10.16 -18.79
N ALA A 124 4.63 10.27 -17.71
CA ALA A 124 4.51 11.47 -16.88
C ALA A 124 5.75 11.69 -15.98
N ARG A 125 6.92 11.20 -16.42
CA ARG A 125 8.24 11.39 -15.78
C ARG A 125 9.26 12.04 -16.70
N ARG A 126 8.85 12.73 -17.77
CA ARG A 126 9.65 13.81 -18.36
C ARG A 126 8.99 15.13 -18.00
N GLY A 127 9.58 15.85 -17.03
CA GLY A 127 9.13 17.20 -16.67
C GLY A 127 8.47 17.36 -15.29
N ARG A 128 9.06 16.82 -14.21
CA ARG A 128 8.87 17.48 -12.90
C ARG A 128 9.94 18.56 -12.76
N ALA A 129 9.69 19.72 -13.37
CA ALA A 129 10.18 20.95 -12.78
C ALA A 129 9.61 20.97 -11.35
N GLY A 130 10.48 21.14 -10.35
CA GLY A 130 10.07 21.11 -8.94
C GLY A 130 8.88 22.04 -8.71
N LEU A 131 7.90 21.57 -7.94
CA LEU A 131 6.82 22.43 -7.44
C LEU A 131 7.48 23.67 -6.81
N PRO A 132 7.16 24.89 -7.26
CA PRO A 132 7.79 26.08 -6.72
C PRO A 132 7.43 26.16 -5.24
N ARG A 133 8.42 25.98 -4.37
CA ARG A 133 8.27 26.29 -2.95
C ARG A 133 7.99 27.78 -2.86
N ARG A 134 6.75 28.16 -2.53
CA ARG A 134 6.45 29.53 -2.12
C ARG A 134 7.37 29.85 -0.94
N ARG A 135 8.38 30.70 -1.18
CA ARG A 135 9.13 31.35 -0.10
C ARG A 135 8.12 32.19 0.66
N THR A 136 7.63 31.70 1.79
CA THR A 136 6.97 32.53 2.79
C THR A 136 8.05 33.49 3.33
N GLY A 137 8.10 34.67 2.73
CA GLY A 137 9.04 35.71 3.11
C GLY A 137 8.64 36.32 4.45
N VAL A 138 9.00 35.68 5.55
CA VAL A 138 9.17 36.39 6.82
C VAL A 138 10.54 37.07 6.73
N ARG A 139 10.55 38.36 6.38
CA ARG A 139 11.76 39.19 6.48
C ARG A 139 12.24 39.17 7.94
N PRO A 140 13.51 38.82 8.23
CA PRO A 140 14.02 38.99 9.57
C PRO A 140 14.04 40.48 9.90
N ARG A 141 13.41 40.88 11.01
CA ARG A 141 13.52 42.24 11.55
C ARG A 141 15.00 42.53 11.79
N ARG A 142 15.55 43.53 11.09
CA ARG A 142 16.89 44.07 11.41
C ARG A 142 16.88 44.52 12.86
N ARG A 143 17.77 43.97 13.69
CA ARG A 143 18.04 44.50 15.03
C ARG A 143 18.69 45.87 14.86
N SER A 144 18.11 46.91 15.47
CA SER A 144 18.73 48.23 15.57
C SER A 144 20.06 48.13 16.32
N PRO A 145 21.10 48.91 15.95
CA PRO A 145 22.33 48.97 16.72
C PRO A 145 22.03 49.61 18.07
N ARG A 146 22.37 48.92 19.17
CA ARG A 146 22.49 49.55 20.49
C ARG A 146 23.57 50.61 20.40
N SER A 147 23.23 51.85 20.78
CA SER A 147 24.22 52.90 21.02
C SER A 147 25.21 52.41 22.09
N ARG A 148 26.49 52.48 21.76
CA ARG A 148 27.58 52.33 22.73
C ARG A 148 27.57 53.59 23.61
N ARG A 149 27.51 53.40 24.93
CA ARG A 149 28.14 54.30 25.90
C ARG A 149 29.50 53.72 26.24
#